data_AF-A0A1Q6YBA1-F1
#
_entry.id   AF-A0A1Q6YBA1-F1
#
_cell.length_a   1.000
_cell.length_b   1.000
_cell.length_c   1.000
_cell.angle_alpha   90.00
_cell.angle_beta   90.00
_cell.angle_gamma   90.00
#
_symmetry.space_group_name_H-M   'P 1'
#
loop_
_entity.id
_entity.type
_entity.pdbx_description
1 polymer ?
#
loop_
_entity_poly.entity_id
_entity_poly.type
_entity_poly.pdbx_seq_one_letter_code
_entity_poly.pdbx_strand_id
1 'polypeptide(L)'
;MRRTTSTVQCLDHVVPRVRSGCNSYRNLVSSCIECNSQKGEKASDDFLRRLYREGQLNAAELAARLRALEALASGKLRPPLAAVPKPAAN
;
A
#
# COMPACT_ATOMS: atom_id res chain seq x y z
N MET A 1 -7.84 -14.82 -7.91
CA MET A 1 -7.11 -13.54 -7.80
C MET A 1 -6.44 -13.24 -9.14
N ARG A 2 -6.88 -12.22 -9.90
CA ARG A 2 -6.20 -11.86 -11.16
C ARG A 2 -4.86 -11.23 -10.82
N ARG A 3 -3.77 -11.81 -11.33
CA ARG A 3 -2.43 -11.25 -11.24
C ARG A 3 -2.38 -10.07 -12.20
N THR A 4 -2.44 -8.84 -11.71
CA THR A 4 -2.32 -7.66 -12.57
C THR A 4 -0.89 -7.59 -13.10
N THR A 5 -0.74 -7.37 -14.41
CA THR A 5 0.56 -7.16 -15.04
C THR A 5 1.20 -5.91 -14.43
N SER A 6 2.50 -5.95 -14.13
CA SER A 6 3.27 -4.92 -13.41
C SER A 6 3.22 -3.50 -14.00
N THR A 7 2.61 -3.32 -15.16
CA THR A 7 2.68 -2.10 -15.97
C THR A 7 1.79 -0.95 -15.51
N VAL A 8 0.85 -1.16 -14.57
CA VAL A 8 0.03 -0.06 -14.03
C VAL A 8 -0.10 -0.17 -12.50
N GLN A 9 0.92 0.33 -11.81
CA GLN A 9 0.92 0.49 -10.36
C GLN A 9 0.74 1.97 -10.02
N CYS A 10 -0.27 2.27 -9.21
CA CYS A 10 -0.47 3.57 -8.59
C CYS A 10 0.08 3.56 -7.17
N LEU A 11 0.48 4.74 -6.68
CA LEU A 11 0.74 4.92 -5.25
C LEU A 11 -0.58 5.20 -4.55
N ASP A 12 -0.90 4.39 -3.55
CA ASP A 12 -2.10 4.52 -2.73
C ASP A 12 -1.72 4.81 -1.28
N HIS A 13 -2.53 5.66 -0.64
CA HIS A 13 -2.35 6.05 0.74
C HIS A 13 -3.04 5.03 1.65
N VAL A 14 -2.27 4.46 2.59
CA VAL A 14 -2.80 3.48 3.55
C VAL A 14 -3.88 4.10 4.42
N VAL A 15 -3.57 5.27 4.98
CA VAL A 15 -4.51 6.22 5.58
C VAL A 15 -4.73 7.34 4.57
N PRO A 16 -5.97 7.56 4.09
CA PRO A 16 -6.29 8.63 3.15
C PRO A 16 -5.91 10.01 3.66
N ARG A 17 -5.55 10.93 2.76
CA ARG A 17 -5.20 12.32 3.11
C ARG A 17 -6.33 13.05 3.84
N VAL A 18 -7.58 12.76 3.47
CA VAL A 18 -8.78 13.32 4.13
C VAL A 18 -8.90 12.89 5.60
N ARG A 19 -8.20 11.81 6.01
CA ARG A 19 -8.11 11.32 7.39
C ARG A 19 -6.72 11.58 8.01
N SER A 20 -6.06 12.67 7.62
CA SER A 20 -4.72 13.06 8.11
C SER A 20 -3.57 12.15 7.66
N GLY A 21 -3.76 11.34 6.61
CA GLY A 21 -2.69 10.56 6.01
C GLY A 21 -1.58 11.42 5.42
N CYS A 22 -0.34 11.19 5.83
CA CYS A 22 0.83 11.91 5.31
C CYS A 22 1.38 11.28 4.03
N ASN A 23 2.01 12.11 3.17
CA ASN A 23 2.76 11.64 2.01
C ASN A 23 4.16 11.13 2.43
N SER A 24 4.19 9.97 3.08
CA SER A 24 5.40 9.34 3.61
C SER A 24 5.47 7.89 3.15
N TYR A 25 6.67 7.34 2.98
CA TYR A 25 6.85 5.92 2.67
C TYR A 25 6.19 5.01 3.72
N ARG A 26 5.96 5.51 4.94
CA ARG A 26 5.24 4.81 6.02
C ARG A 26 3.73 4.71 5.81
N ASN A 27 3.21 5.38 4.77
CA ASN A 27 1.79 5.48 4.48
C ASN A 27 1.49 5.25 2.98
N LEU A 28 2.47 4.86 2.17
CA LEU A 28 2.30 4.62 0.74
C LEU A 28 2.54 3.16 0.39
N VAL A 29 1.68 2.62 -0.47
CA VAL A 29 1.80 1.28 -1.04
C VAL A 29 1.58 1.32 -2.55
N SER A 30 2.16 0.36 -3.27
CA SER A 30 1.81 0.12 -4.67
C SER A 30 0.48 -0.64 -4.76
N SER A 31 -0.46 -0.15 -5.54
CA SER A 31 -1.73 -0.82 -5.83
C SER A 31 -2.03 -0.80 -7.32
N CYS A 32 -2.85 -1.72 -7.82
CA CYS A 32 -3.39 -1.58 -9.17
C CYS A 32 -4.49 -0.51 -9.20
N ILE A 33 -4.79 0.04 -10.38
CA ILE A 33 -5.87 1.04 -10.54
C ILE A 33 -7.19 0.51 -9.97
N GLU A 34 -7.55 -0.74 -10.25
CA GLU A 34 -8.81 -1.32 -9.82
C GLU A 34 -8.94 -1.35 -8.29
N CYS A 35 -7.92 -1.86 -7.58
CA CYS A 35 -7.93 -1.88 -6.12
C CYS A 35 -7.89 -0.46 -5.53
N ASN A 36 -7.10 0.44 -6.11
CA ASN A 36 -7.03 1.84 -5.69
C ASN A 36 -8.42 2.50 -5.77
N SER A 37 -9.11 2.33 -6.90
CA SER A 37 -10.45 2.85 -7.12
C SER A 37 -11.49 2.19 -6.21
N GLN A 38 -11.43 0.87 -6.00
CA GLN A 38 -12.36 0.18 -5.09
C GLN A 38 -12.17 0.56 -3.62
N LYS A 39 -10.94 0.86 -3.19
CA LYS A 39 -10.67 1.35 -1.84
C LYS A 39 -11.18 2.77 -1.66
N GLY A 40 -10.87 3.65 -2.60
CA GLY A 40 -11.20 5.08 -2.53
C GLY A 40 -10.68 5.74 -1.25
N GLU A 41 -11.50 6.59 -0.64
CA GLU A 41 -11.19 7.34 0.59
C GLU A 41 -11.33 6.53 1.88
N LYS A 42 -11.36 5.19 1.79
CA LYS A 42 -11.37 4.31 2.96
C LYS A 42 -9.95 4.01 3.41
N ALA A 43 -9.77 3.78 4.71
CA ALA A 43 -8.51 3.26 5.22
C ALA A 43 -8.25 1.84 4.68
N SER A 44 -6.97 1.48 4.49
CA SER A 44 -6.63 0.19 3.89
C SER A 44 -7.06 -1.00 4.76
N ASP A 45 -7.02 -0.86 6.08
CA ASP A 45 -7.51 -1.88 7.01
C ASP A 45 -9.02 -2.08 6.88
N ASP A 46 -9.81 -1.01 6.75
CA ASP A 46 -11.24 -1.08 6.45
C ASP A 46 -11.50 -1.83 5.13
N PHE A 47 -10.72 -1.53 4.10
CA PHE A 47 -10.80 -2.20 2.80
C PHE A 47 -10.49 -3.69 2.91
N LEU A 48 -9.41 -4.07 3.63
CA LEU A 48 -9.05 -5.47 3.84
C LEU A 48 -10.11 -6.23 4.64
N ARG A 49 -10.69 -5.62 5.68
CA ARG A 49 -11.78 -6.21 6.46
C ARG A 49 -13.03 -6.43 5.60
N ARG A 50 -13.32 -5.53 4.66
CA ARG A 50 -14.38 -5.73 3.66
C ARG A 50 -14.09 -6.93 2.76
N LEU A 51 -12.89 -7.03 2.18
CA LEU A 51 -12.52 -8.16 1.32
C LEU A 51 -12.62 -9.51 2.04
N TYR A 52 -12.30 -9.55 3.34
CA TYR A 52 -12.50 -10.74 4.16
C TYR A 52 -13.98 -11.09 4.33
N ARG A 53 -14.84 -10.10 4.62
CA ARG A 53 -16.29 -10.30 4.72
C ARG A 53 -16.93 -10.75 3.39
N GLU A 54 -16.36 -10.32 2.27
CA GLU A 54 -16.76 -10.73 0.92
C GLU A 54 -16.18 -12.10 0.51
N GLY A 55 -15.42 -12.77 1.39
CA GLY A 55 -14.81 -14.07 1.12
C GLY A 55 -13.64 -14.04 0.13
N GLN A 56 -13.16 -12.85 -0.23
CA GLN A 56 -12.02 -12.69 -1.14
C GLN A 56 -10.67 -12.89 -0.47
N LEU A 57 -10.62 -12.78 0.87
CA LEU A 57 -9.46 -13.10 1.70
C LEU A 57 -9.85 -14.15 2.74
N ASN A 58 -8.92 -15.05 3.04
CA ASN A 58 -9.04 -15.90 4.23
C ASN A 58 -8.47 -15.22 5.49
N ALA A 59 -8.64 -15.85 6.66
CA ALA A 59 -8.23 -15.27 7.93
C ALA A 59 -6.71 -15.08 8.05
N ALA A 60 -5.91 -16.03 7.55
CA ALA A 60 -4.46 -15.94 7.58
C ALA A 60 -3.95 -14.80 6.67
N GLU A 61 -4.57 -14.67 5.50
CA GLU A 61 -4.34 -13.61 4.52
C GLU A 61 -4.69 -12.22 5.04
N LEU A 62 -5.81 -12.07 5.74
CA LEU A 62 -6.17 -10.82 6.40
C LEU A 62 -5.15 -10.46 7.49
N ALA A 63 -4.85 -11.42 8.37
CA ALA A 63 -3.92 -11.20 9.48
C ALA A 63 -2.51 -10.82 8.98
N ALA A 64 -2.02 -11.48 7.93
CA ALA A 64 -0.73 -11.16 7.33
C ALA A 64 -0.71 -9.73 6.75
N ARG A 65 -1.77 -9.32 6.06
CA ARG A 65 -1.86 -7.97 5.47
C ARG A 65 -1.98 -6.88 6.54
N LEU A 66 -2.75 -7.11 7.61
CA LEU A 66 -2.83 -6.16 8.73
C LEU A 66 -1.47 -5.96 9.41
N ARG A 67 -0.74 -7.05 9.67
CA ARG A 67 0.64 -6.96 10.20
C ARG A 67 1.58 -6.21 9.25
N ALA A 68 1.41 -6.36 7.94
CA ALA A 68 2.20 -5.61 6.96
C ALA A 68 1.90 -4.10 7.02
N LEU A 69 0.64 -3.70 7.22
CA LEU A 69 0.29 -2.28 7.42
C LEU A 69 0.91 -1.71 8.71
N GLU A 70 0.92 -2.47 9.80
CA GLU A 70 1.60 -2.07 11.04
C GLU A 70 3.12 -1.94 10.86
N ALA A 71 3.74 -2.87 10.13
CA ALA A 71 5.16 -2.82 9.80
C ALA A 71 5.51 -1.60 8.92
N LEU A 72 4.64 -1.25 7.97
CA LEU A 72 4.78 -0.05 7.14
C LEU A 72 4.68 1.21 8.00
N ALA A 73 3.64 1.33 8.82
CA ALA A 73 3.40 2.49 9.68
C ALA A 73 4.54 2.70 10.69
N SER A 74 5.08 1.62 11.24
CA SER A 74 6.25 1.65 12.13
C SER A 74 7.59 1.91 11.40
N GLY A 75 7.59 1.99 10.07
CA GLY A 75 8.76 2.31 9.27
C GLY A 75 9.73 1.15 9.05
N LYS A 76 9.33 -0.09 9.38
CA LYS A 76 10.13 -1.31 9.18
C LYS A 76 10.26 -1.69 7.70
N LEU A 77 9.35 -1.21 6.85
CA LEU A 77 9.35 -1.43 5.40
C LEU A 77 9.89 -0.20 4.66
N ARG A 78 11.18 0.08 4.81
CA ARG A 78 11.84 1.20 4.10
C ARG A 78 12.14 0.79 2.65
N PRO A 79 11.72 1.57 1.65
CA PRO A 79 12.08 1.29 0.26
C PRO A 79 13.59 1.43 0.05
N PRO A 80 14.24 0.52 -0.70
CA PRO A 80 15.64 0.66 -1.05
C PRO A 80 15.80 1.88 -1.96
N LEU A 81 16.61 2.85 -1.54
CA LEU A 81 16.99 3.97 -2.39
C LEU A 81 18.20 3.50 -3.20
N ALA A 82 18.07 3.41 -4.52
CA ALA A 82 19.24 3.29 -5.38
C ALA A 82 20.14 4.51 -5.14
N ALA A 83 21.44 4.29 -4.96
CA ALA A 83 22.38 5.39 -4.81
C ALA A 83 22.26 6.30 -6.04
N VAL A 84 21.93 7.58 -5.83
CA VAL A 84 21.95 8.57 -6.90
C VAL A 84 23.41 8.66 -7.36
N PRO A 85 23.73 8.37 -8.65
CA PRO A 85 25.09 8.53 -9.13
C PRO A 85 25.49 9.99 -8.95
N LYS A 86 26.66 10.22 -8.32
CA LYS A 86 27.22 11.54 -8.09
C LYS A 86 27.32 12.26 -9.45
N PRO A 87 26.80 13.49 -9.60
CA PRO A 87 26.94 14.20 -10.88
C PRO A 87 28.44 14.34 -11.19
N ALA A 88 28.82 13.99 -12.42
CA ALA A 88 30.19 14.16 -12.89
C ALA A 88 30.53 15.65 -12.83
N ALA A 89 31.63 15.98 -12.15
CA ALA A 89 32.17 17.34 -12.14
C ALA A 89 32.62 17.70 -13.56
N ASN A 90 32.08 18.79 -14.11
CA ASN A 90 32.64 19.49 -15.26
C ASN A 90 33.63 20.54 -14.77
#